data_AF-A0A529MBJ1-F1
#
_entry.id   AF-A0A529MBJ1-F1
#
_cell.length_a   1.000
_cell.length_b   1.000
_cell.length_c   1.000
_cell.angle_alpha   90.00
_cell.angle_beta   90.00
_cell.angle_gamma   90.00
#
_symmetry.space_group_name_H-M   'P 1'
#
loop_
_entity.id
_entity.type
_entity.pdbx_description
1 polymer ?
#
loop_
_entity_poly.entity_id
_entity_poly.type
_entity_poly.pdbx_seq_one_letter_code
_entity_poly.pdbx_strand_id
1 'polypeptide(L)'
;MKTRAAVAVAAGKPLEIMEVDLDGPREGEVLVEIKATGICHTDEFTLSGADPEGLFPAILGHEGAGVVVDIGKGVTSLKKGDHVIPLYTPECRQCHSCLSRKTNLCTAIRATQGQGLMPDGSSRFSIGKDKIFHYMGCSTFSNFTVLPEIALAKVNPDAPFDKICYIGCGVTTG
;
A
#
# COMPACT_ATOMS: atom_id res chain seq x y z
N MET A 1 -13.37 -7.54 6.77
CA MET A 1 -13.67 -6.62 7.88
C MET A 1 -14.17 -5.29 7.34
N LYS A 2 -14.78 -4.44 8.15
CA LYS A 2 -15.00 -3.03 7.79
C LYS A 2 -13.77 -2.21 8.19
N THR A 3 -13.41 -1.22 7.37
CA THR A 3 -12.35 -0.25 7.68
C THR A 3 -12.79 1.15 7.24
N ARG A 4 -12.45 2.17 8.02
CA ARG A 4 -12.65 3.57 7.65
C ARG A 4 -11.50 4.00 6.73
N ALA A 5 -11.82 4.55 5.57
CA ALA A 5 -10.87 4.97 4.56
C ALA A 5 -11.26 6.31 3.92
N ALA A 6 -10.29 7.02 3.36
CA ALA A 6 -10.49 8.16 2.49
C ALA A 6 -10.45 7.67 1.04
N VAL A 7 -11.61 7.63 0.39
CA VAL A 7 -11.80 7.08 -0.94
C VAL A 7 -11.80 8.20 -1.97
N ALA A 8 -10.94 8.08 -2.98
CA ALA A 8 -11.00 8.90 -4.19
C ALA A 8 -12.08 8.31 -5.11
N VAL A 9 -13.29 8.83 -5.03
CA VAL A 9 -14.43 8.31 -5.82
C VAL A 9 -14.30 8.62 -7.32
N ALA A 10 -13.72 9.77 -7.65
CA ALA A 10 -13.48 10.23 -9.02
C ALA A 10 -12.38 11.30 -9.03
N ALA A 11 -11.74 11.48 -10.18
CA ALA A 11 -10.75 12.54 -10.41
C ALA A 11 -11.34 13.95 -10.13
N GLY A 12 -10.52 14.82 -9.54
CA GLY A 12 -10.85 16.21 -9.23
C GLY A 12 -11.90 16.39 -8.12
N LYS A 13 -12.33 15.32 -7.45
CA LYS A 13 -13.25 15.38 -6.31
C LYS A 13 -12.49 15.29 -4.99
N PRO A 14 -12.99 15.94 -3.92
CA PRO A 14 -12.46 15.71 -2.58
C PRO A 14 -12.52 14.22 -2.21
N LEU A 15 -11.56 13.76 -1.40
CA LEU A 15 -11.63 12.42 -0.82
C LEU A 15 -12.86 12.31 0.08
N GLU A 16 -13.58 11.20 -0.05
CA GLU A 16 -14.74 10.91 0.78
C GLU A 16 -14.36 9.93 1.90
N ILE A 17 -14.63 10.32 3.15
CA ILE A 17 -14.37 9.44 4.28
C ILE A 17 -15.56 8.51 4.49
N MET A 18 -15.34 7.20 4.32
CA MET A 18 -16.41 6.20 4.44
C MET A 18 -15.89 4.87 4.99
N GLU A 19 -16.82 4.00 5.39
CA GLU A 19 -16.51 2.61 5.71
C GLU A 19 -16.59 1.74 4.46
N VAL A 20 -15.52 0.97 4.22
CA VAL A 20 -15.41 0.04 3.08
C VAL A 20 -15.20 -1.38 3.59
N ASP A 21 -15.51 -2.36 2.75
CA ASP A 21 -15.17 -3.75 2.98
C ASP A 21 -13.69 -3.99 2.64
N LEU A 22 -12.98 -4.66 3.56
CA LEU A 22 -11.59 -5.08 3.42
C LEU A 22 -11.47 -6.59 3.63
N ASP A 23 -11.12 -7.32 2.59
CA ASP A 23 -10.79 -8.74 2.67
C ASP A 23 -9.50 -8.96 3.48
N GLY A 24 -9.42 -10.11 4.18
CA GLY A 24 -8.21 -10.52 4.88
C GLY A 24 -7.05 -10.87 3.94
N PRO A 25 -5.82 -11.01 4.48
CA PRO A 25 -4.65 -11.31 3.66
C PRO A 25 -4.73 -12.74 3.09
N ARG A 26 -4.41 -12.89 1.80
CA ARG A 26 -4.25 -14.19 1.13
C ARG A 26 -2.78 -14.64 1.19
N GLU A 27 -2.45 -15.75 0.51
CA GLU A 27 -1.09 -16.29 0.48
C GLU A 27 -0.05 -15.22 0.06
N GLY A 28 1.00 -15.05 0.87
CA GLY A 28 2.05 -14.05 0.67
C GLY A 28 1.66 -12.60 0.99
N GLU A 29 0.49 -12.36 1.61
CA GLU A 29 0.00 -11.01 1.93
C GLU A 29 -0.06 -10.77 3.44
N VAL A 30 -0.10 -9.49 3.82
CA VAL A 30 -0.03 -9.04 5.20
C VAL A 30 -1.07 -7.93 5.41
N LEU A 31 -1.86 -8.05 6.48
CA LEU A 31 -2.78 -7.02 6.91
C LEU A 31 -2.08 -6.10 7.92
N VAL A 32 -2.11 -4.80 7.65
CA VAL A 32 -1.45 -3.77 8.45
C VAL A 32 -2.48 -2.78 8.95
N GLU A 33 -2.40 -2.43 10.24
CA GLU A 33 -3.08 -1.26 10.80
C GLU A 33 -2.18 -0.03 10.59
N ILE A 34 -2.65 0.94 9.81
CA ILE A 34 -1.92 2.18 9.56
C ILE A 34 -2.05 3.11 10.76
N LYS A 35 -0.90 3.57 11.27
CA LYS A 35 -0.81 4.45 12.45
C LYS A 35 -0.53 5.90 12.06
N ALA A 36 0.18 6.11 10.95
CA ALA A 36 0.41 7.41 10.37
C ALA A 36 0.57 7.28 8.85
N THR A 37 0.18 8.32 8.11
CA THR A 37 0.43 8.44 6.68
C THR A 37 0.78 9.90 6.32
N GLY A 38 1.78 10.08 5.48
CA GLY A 38 2.09 11.34 4.81
C GLY A 38 1.11 11.62 3.67
N ILE A 39 1.08 12.88 3.22
CA ILE A 39 0.41 13.30 1.98
C ILE A 39 1.53 13.75 1.05
N CYS A 40 1.65 13.08 -0.09
CA CYS A 40 2.67 13.35 -1.09
C CYS A 40 2.04 14.00 -2.34
N HIS A 41 2.84 14.77 -3.08
CA HIS A 41 2.40 15.36 -4.35
C HIS A 41 1.92 14.30 -5.35
N THR A 42 2.48 13.09 -5.33
CA THR A 42 2.03 12.00 -6.20
C THR A 42 0.58 11.61 -5.93
N ASP A 43 0.13 11.62 -4.67
CA ASP A 43 -1.27 11.35 -4.33
C ASP A 43 -2.21 12.44 -4.89
N GLU A 44 -1.78 13.72 -4.79
CA GLU A 44 -2.51 14.87 -5.36
C GLU A 44 -2.55 14.81 -6.89
N PHE A 45 -1.42 14.49 -7.53
CA PHE A 45 -1.30 14.39 -8.98
C PHE A 45 -2.27 13.35 -9.54
N THR A 46 -2.34 12.16 -8.92
CA THR A 46 -3.35 11.16 -9.28
C THR A 46 -4.75 11.68 -9.00
N LEU A 47 -5.03 12.20 -7.80
CA LEU A 47 -6.37 12.70 -7.43
C LEU A 47 -6.89 13.80 -8.37
N SER A 48 -6.00 14.67 -8.88
CA SER A 48 -6.34 15.76 -9.79
C SER A 48 -6.88 15.27 -11.14
N GLY A 49 -6.58 14.02 -11.52
CA GLY A 49 -6.85 13.47 -12.86
C GLY A 49 -5.82 13.82 -13.92
N ALA A 50 -4.73 14.49 -13.55
CA ALA A 50 -3.62 14.79 -14.45
C ALA A 50 -2.72 13.57 -14.71
N ASP A 51 -2.78 12.56 -13.84
CA ASP A 51 -2.13 11.27 -14.04
C ASP A 51 -2.88 10.41 -15.08
N PRO A 52 -2.28 10.13 -16.26
CA PRO A 52 -2.93 9.31 -17.28
C PRO A 52 -3.18 7.86 -16.85
N GLU A 53 -2.47 7.38 -15.83
CA GLU A 53 -2.63 6.04 -15.26
C GLU A 53 -3.59 6.01 -14.06
N GLY A 54 -4.20 7.15 -13.71
CA GLY A 54 -5.08 7.28 -12.55
C GLY A 54 -6.34 6.39 -12.65
N LEU A 55 -6.56 5.57 -11.62
CA LEU A 55 -7.71 4.67 -11.51
C LEU A 55 -8.66 5.13 -10.40
N PHE A 56 -9.96 5.07 -10.66
CA PHE A 56 -11.02 5.44 -9.71
C PHE A 56 -12.17 4.42 -9.78
N PRO A 57 -12.85 4.10 -8.66
CA PRO A 57 -12.55 4.57 -7.31
C PRO A 57 -11.29 3.90 -6.72
N ALA A 58 -10.50 4.62 -5.95
CA ALA A 58 -9.28 4.10 -5.32
C ALA A 58 -9.09 4.60 -3.88
N ILE A 59 -8.33 3.85 -3.08
CA ILE A 59 -7.78 4.36 -1.81
C ILE A 59 -6.32 4.72 -2.07
N LEU A 60 -6.01 6.02 -2.06
CA LEU A 60 -4.68 6.56 -2.31
C LEU A 60 -3.75 6.40 -1.09
N GLY A 61 -2.60 7.06 -1.13
CA GLY A 61 -1.60 7.04 -0.06
C GLY A 61 -0.57 5.93 -0.25
N HIS A 62 0.70 6.32 -0.16
CA HIS A 62 1.85 5.42 -0.27
C HIS A 62 2.95 5.68 0.79
N GLU A 63 2.77 6.70 1.63
CA GLU A 63 3.72 7.10 2.67
C GLU A 63 3.22 6.71 4.07
N GLY A 64 3.07 5.41 4.33
CA GLY A 64 2.50 4.91 5.58
C GLY A 64 3.52 4.40 6.60
N ALA A 65 3.09 4.28 7.85
CA ALA A 65 3.74 3.42 8.84
C ALA A 65 2.69 2.81 9.76
N GLY A 66 2.90 1.55 10.16
CA GLY A 66 1.87 0.80 10.86
C GLY A 66 2.37 -0.47 11.56
N VAL A 67 1.40 -1.28 12.01
CA VAL A 67 1.65 -2.52 12.72
C VAL A 67 0.99 -3.68 11.99
N VAL A 68 1.70 -4.79 11.82
CA VAL A 68 1.13 -6.02 11.27
C VAL A 68 0.09 -6.59 12.24
N VAL A 69 -1.13 -6.80 11.77
CA VAL A 69 -2.23 -7.35 12.59
C VAL A 69 -2.59 -8.78 12.23
N ASP A 70 -2.36 -9.19 10.98
CA ASP A 70 -2.54 -10.56 10.51
C ASP A 70 -1.65 -10.88 9.30
N ILE A 71 -1.36 -12.15 9.05
CA ILE A 71 -0.53 -12.62 7.94
C ILE A 71 -1.21 -13.74 7.18
N GLY A 72 -1.02 -13.75 5.87
CA GLY A 72 -1.44 -14.83 5.02
C GLY A 72 -0.50 -16.04 5.09
N LYS A 73 -0.95 -17.15 4.52
CA LYS A 73 -0.14 -18.36 4.35
C LYS A 73 1.16 -18.02 3.61
N GLY A 74 2.27 -18.65 3.98
CA GLY A 74 3.56 -18.51 3.28
C GLY A 74 4.37 -17.24 3.61
N VAL A 75 3.82 -16.30 4.39
CA VAL A 75 4.58 -15.18 4.95
C VAL A 75 5.61 -15.72 5.95
N THR A 76 6.87 -15.29 5.84
CA THR A 76 7.98 -15.84 6.66
C THR A 76 8.87 -14.78 7.30
N SER A 77 8.91 -13.57 6.74
CA SER A 77 9.73 -12.45 7.17
C SER A 77 9.02 -11.49 8.14
N LEU A 78 7.69 -11.60 8.24
CA LEU A 78 6.84 -10.74 9.07
C LEU A 78 5.92 -11.58 9.98
N LYS A 79 5.56 -11.02 11.12
CA LYS A 79 4.57 -11.58 12.04
C LYS A 79 3.72 -10.49 12.69
N LYS A 80 2.59 -10.89 13.27
CA LYS A 80 1.73 -10.00 14.07
C LYS A 80 2.54 -9.25 15.12
N GLY A 81 2.31 -7.94 15.21
CA GLY A 81 3.00 -7.03 16.12
C GLY A 81 4.28 -6.39 15.56
N ASP A 82 4.78 -6.83 14.41
CA ASP A 82 5.91 -6.15 13.77
C ASP A 82 5.49 -4.75 13.30
N HIS A 83 6.35 -3.77 13.56
CA HIS A 83 6.20 -2.41 13.03
C HIS A 83 6.76 -2.38 11.62
N VAL A 84 6.04 -1.76 10.69
CA VAL A 84 6.32 -1.82 9.27
C VAL A 84 6.09 -0.49 8.55
N ILE A 85 6.79 -0.32 7.42
CA ILE A 85 6.56 0.73 6.43
C ILE A 85 6.19 0.04 5.08
N PRO A 86 5.08 0.43 4.44
CA PRO A 86 4.77 0.10 3.05
C PRO A 86 5.85 0.54 2.06
N LEU A 87 6.12 -0.31 1.07
CA LEU A 87 7.08 -0.04 0.00
C LEU A 87 6.36 -0.02 -1.35
N TYR A 88 6.15 1.17 -1.91
CA TYR A 88 5.58 1.27 -3.27
C TYR A 88 6.50 0.72 -4.35
N THR A 89 7.80 0.62 -4.05
CA THR A 89 8.77 -0.16 -4.82
C THR A 89 9.16 -1.37 -3.98
N PRO A 90 8.61 -2.57 -4.25
CA PRO A 90 8.84 -3.75 -3.42
C PRO A 90 10.28 -4.27 -3.56
N GLU A 91 10.66 -5.24 -2.72
CA GLU A 91 11.96 -5.92 -2.83
C GLU A 91 11.77 -7.44 -2.75
N CYS A 92 11.62 -8.12 -3.90
CA CYS A 92 11.41 -9.58 -3.90
C CYS A 92 12.70 -10.40 -3.70
N ARG A 93 13.87 -9.76 -3.83
CA ARG A 93 15.21 -10.37 -3.66
C ARG A 93 15.53 -11.55 -4.60
N GLN A 94 14.73 -11.74 -5.65
CA GLN A 94 14.86 -12.87 -6.57
C GLN A 94 14.87 -12.46 -8.05
N CYS A 95 14.22 -11.35 -8.42
CA CYS A 95 14.18 -10.90 -9.81
C CYS A 95 15.52 -10.31 -10.27
N HIS A 96 15.72 -10.23 -11.59
CA HIS A 96 16.93 -9.67 -12.19
C HIS A 96 17.28 -8.28 -11.63
N SER A 97 16.28 -7.39 -11.47
CA SER A 97 16.48 -6.05 -10.92
C SER A 97 17.04 -6.10 -9.49
N CYS A 98 16.41 -6.86 -8.59
CA CYS A 98 16.87 -6.99 -7.21
C CYS A 98 18.27 -7.61 -7.09
N LEU A 99 18.65 -8.51 -8.01
CA LEU A 99 19.97 -9.14 -8.00
C LEU A 99 21.06 -8.30 -8.70
N SER A 100 20.69 -7.25 -9.43
CA SER A 100 21.59 -6.52 -10.34
C SER A 100 22.66 -5.67 -9.66
N ARG A 101 22.45 -5.27 -8.39
CA ARG A 101 23.25 -4.24 -7.67
C ARG A 101 23.34 -2.86 -8.37
N LYS A 102 22.49 -2.61 -9.38
CA LYS A 102 22.49 -1.38 -10.18
C LYS A 102 21.17 -0.61 -10.09
N THR A 103 20.11 -1.26 -9.65
CA THR A 103 18.77 -0.68 -9.52
C THR A 103 18.05 -1.25 -8.30
N ASN A 104 17.07 -0.50 -7.80
CA ASN A 104 16.11 -0.91 -6.78
C ASN A 104 14.71 -1.18 -7.38
N LEU A 105 14.54 -1.06 -8.70
CA LEU A 105 13.24 -1.18 -9.38
C LEU A 105 12.83 -2.65 -9.55
N CYS A 106 12.34 -3.27 -8.48
CA CYS A 106 11.77 -4.61 -8.51
C CYS A 106 10.62 -4.71 -9.52
N THR A 107 10.62 -5.78 -10.31
CA THR A 107 9.62 -6.01 -11.36
C THR A 107 8.59 -7.08 -11.01
N ALA A 108 8.72 -7.72 -9.83
CA ALA A 108 7.95 -8.92 -9.48
C ALA A 108 6.43 -8.74 -9.53
N ILE A 109 5.92 -7.56 -9.13
CA ILE A 109 4.48 -7.27 -9.07
C ILE A 109 4.10 -6.00 -9.84
N ARG A 110 5.02 -5.45 -10.64
CA ARG A 110 4.81 -4.15 -11.31
C ARG A 110 3.58 -4.15 -12.22
N ALA A 111 3.30 -5.26 -12.89
CA ALA A 111 2.18 -5.39 -13.81
C ALA A 111 0.82 -5.25 -13.12
N THR A 112 0.59 -5.93 -11.99
CA THR A 112 -0.66 -5.84 -11.24
C THR A 112 -0.73 -4.56 -10.40
N GLN A 113 0.39 -4.10 -9.86
CA GLN A 113 0.46 -2.86 -9.08
C GLN A 113 0.04 -1.64 -9.91
N GLY A 114 0.48 -1.55 -11.17
CA GLY A 114 0.04 -0.49 -12.10
C GLY A 114 -1.44 -0.57 -12.47
N GLN A 115 -2.08 -1.73 -12.30
CA GLN A 115 -3.51 -1.92 -12.50
C GLN A 115 -4.34 -1.69 -11.22
N GLY A 116 -3.69 -1.29 -10.13
CA GLY A 116 -4.33 -1.09 -8.83
C GLY A 116 -4.82 -2.40 -8.19
N LEU A 117 -4.09 -3.49 -8.38
CA LEU A 117 -4.46 -4.84 -7.94
C LEU A 117 -3.33 -5.54 -7.18
N MET A 118 -3.73 -6.49 -6.33
CA MET A 118 -2.82 -7.43 -5.67
C MET A 118 -2.17 -8.39 -6.69
N PRO A 119 -1.12 -9.14 -6.31
CA PRO A 119 -0.42 -10.05 -7.22
C PRO A 119 -1.32 -11.12 -7.87
N ASP A 120 -2.45 -11.45 -7.23
CA ASP A 120 -3.45 -12.38 -7.75
C ASP A 120 -4.47 -11.74 -8.72
N GLY A 121 -4.30 -10.46 -9.08
CA GLY A 121 -5.17 -9.72 -9.99
C GLY A 121 -6.50 -9.30 -9.38
N SER A 122 -6.66 -9.37 -8.05
CA SER A 122 -7.86 -8.92 -7.35
C SER A 122 -7.60 -7.73 -6.43
N SER A 123 -8.67 -7.03 -6.03
CA SER A 123 -8.59 -6.05 -4.95
C SER A 123 -8.91 -6.71 -3.61
N ARG A 124 -8.52 -6.04 -2.52
CA ARG A 124 -8.96 -6.38 -1.16
C ARG A 124 -10.03 -5.40 -0.67
N PHE A 125 -10.22 -4.28 -1.37
CA PHE A 125 -11.20 -3.26 -1.01
C PHE A 125 -12.44 -3.33 -1.90
N SER A 126 -13.61 -3.19 -1.30
CA SER A 126 -14.88 -3.05 -2.02
C SER A 126 -15.90 -2.20 -1.24
N ILE A 127 -16.94 -1.76 -1.94
CA ILE A 127 -18.19 -1.28 -1.36
C ILE A 127 -19.28 -2.24 -1.85
N GLY A 128 -19.72 -3.15 -0.99
CA GLY A 128 -20.61 -4.23 -1.41
C GLY A 128 -19.92 -5.12 -2.47
N LYS A 129 -20.44 -5.12 -3.69
CA LYS A 129 -19.88 -5.92 -4.81
C LYS A 129 -18.92 -5.13 -5.69
N ASP A 130 -18.86 -3.81 -5.53
CA ASP A 130 -18.06 -2.93 -6.38
C ASP A 130 -16.65 -2.81 -5.81
N LYS A 131 -15.66 -3.13 -6.63
CA LYS A 131 -14.25 -3.06 -6.23
C LYS A 131 -13.78 -1.61 -6.08
N ILE A 132 -12.86 -1.39 -5.15
CA ILE A 132 -12.04 -0.18 -5.06
C ILE A 132 -10.61 -0.56 -5.40
N PHE A 133 -9.93 0.21 -6.24
CA PHE A 133 -8.54 -0.06 -6.62
C PHE A 133 -7.58 0.22 -5.47
N HIS A 134 -6.52 -0.61 -5.40
CA HIS A 134 -5.34 -0.30 -4.62
C HIS A 134 -4.52 0.78 -5.33
N TYR A 135 -3.71 1.51 -4.56
CA TYR A 135 -2.86 2.58 -5.08
C TYR A 135 -1.41 2.32 -4.72
N MET A 136 -0.56 2.25 -5.74
CA MET A 136 0.88 2.00 -5.61
C MET A 136 1.24 0.75 -4.79
N GLY A 137 0.30 -0.19 -4.63
CA GLY A 137 0.47 -1.37 -3.79
C GLY A 137 0.46 -1.10 -2.28
N CYS A 138 0.01 0.09 -1.85
CA CYS A 138 0.06 0.52 -0.45
C CYS A 138 -1.31 0.90 0.12
N SER A 139 -2.02 1.84 -0.50
CA SER A 139 -3.35 2.34 -0.07
C SER A 139 -3.42 2.76 1.40
N THR A 140 -2.51 3.64 1.80
CA THR A 140 -2.32 4.05 3.22
C THR A 140 -3.36 5.04 3.72
N PHE A 141 -4.24 5.56 2.86
CA PHE A 141 -5.40 6.36 3.27
C PHE A 141 -6.58 5.49 3.79
N SER A 142 -6.27 4.42 4.51
CA SER A 142 -7.22 3.55 5.21
C SER A 142 -6.64 3.17 6.56
N ASN A 143 -7.49 3.01 7.59
CA ASN A 143 -7.05 2.53 8.91
C ASN A 143 -6.38 1.15 8.81
N PHE A 144 -6.80 0.31 7.86
CA PHE A 144 -6.21 -0.99 7.58
C PHE A 144 -6.01 -1.18 6.09
N THR A 145 -4.92 -1.84 5.71
CA THR A 145 -4.63 -2.19 4.30
C THR A 145 -3.92 -3.54 4.22
N VAL A 146 -4.05 -4.20 3.08
CA VAL A 146 -3.40 -5.48 2.79
C VAL A 146 -2.37 -5.25 1.70
N LEU A 147 -1.13 -5.70 1.94
CA LEU A 147 -0.01 -5.59 1.01
C LEU A 147 0.66 -6.95 0.82
N PRO A 148 1.33 -7.19 -0.31
CA PRO A 148 2.27 -8.30 -0.43
C PRO A 148 3.39 -8.17 0.60
N GLU A 149 3.86 -9.30 1.15
CA GLU A 149 4.98 -9.34 2.10
C GLU A 149 6.22 -8.60 1.57
N ILE A 150 6.52 -8.75 0.27
CA ILE A 150 7.65 -8.12 -0.40
C ILE A 150 7.54 -6.59 -0.50
N ALA A 151 6.37 -6.03 -0.19
CA ALA A 151 6.07 -4.60 -0.20
C ALA A 151 6.00 -4.02 1.22
N LEU A 152 6.60 -4.68 2.21
CA LEU A 152 6.66 -4.22 3.58
C LEU A 152 8.10 -4.35 4.13
N ALA A 153 8.60 -3.25 4.70
CA ALA A 153 9.85 -3.26 5.46
C ALA A 153 9.54 -3.28 6.95
N LYS A 154 10.08 -4.27 7.67
CA LYS A 154 10.10 -4.27 9.14
C LYS A 154 11.04 -3.17 9.65
N VAL A 155 10.58 -2.42 10.65
CA VAL A 155 11.33 -1.31 11.26
C VAL A 155 11.52 -1.51 12.76
N ASN A 156 12.32 -0.64 13.38
CA ASN A 156 12.52 -0.61 14.82
C ASN A 156 11.17 -0.33 15.53
N PRO A 157 10.74 -1.17 16.50
CA PRO A 157 9.49 -0.95 17.22
C PRO A 157 9.44 0.35 18.03
N ASP A 158 10.59 0.92 18.40
CA ASP A 158 10.67 2.19 19.15
C ASP A 158 10.54 3.43 18.25
N ALA A 159 10.50 3.24 16.93
CA ALA A 159 10.45 4.34 15.98
C ALA A 159 9.04 4.97 15.93
N PRO A 160 8.91 6.30 16.09
CA PRO A 160 7.61 6.97 16.13
C PRO A 160 6.97 7.03 14.73
N PHE A 161 5.77 6.45 14.60
CA PHE A 161 5.06 6.30 13.32
C PHE A 161 4.86 7.61 12.56
N ASP A 162 4.54 8.70 13.28
CA ASP A 162 4.31 10.05 12.71
C ASP A 162 5.58 10.73 12.19
N LYS A 163 6.75 10.13 12.41
CA LYS A 163 8.02 10.56 11.82
C LYS A 163 8.46 9.64 10.71
N ILE A 164 8.38 8.33 10.94
CA ILE A 164 8.93 7.36 9.99
C ILE A 164 8.04 7.12 8.77
N CYS A 165 6.77 7.52 8.78
CA CYS A 165 5.90 7.41 7.61
C CYS A 165 6.47 8.13 6.37
N TYR A 166 7.18 9.26 6.56
CA TYR A 166 7.82 10.00 5.48
C TYR A 166 9.03 9.29 4.86
N ILE A 167 9.59 8.29 5.54
CA ILE A 167 10.66 7.42 5.00
C ILE A 167 10.08 6.49 3.92
N GLY A 168 8.76 6.31 3.86
CA GLY A 168 8.10 5.53 2.81
C GLY A 168 8.23 6.12 1.39
N CYS A 169 8.51 7.43 1.24
CA CYS A 169 8.81 8.04 -0.05
C CYS A 169 9.63 9.34 0.06
N GLY A 170 9.03 10.44 0.51
CA GLY A 170 9.62 11.79 0.40
C GLY A 170 11.05 11.91 0.94
N VAL A 171 11.30 11.46 2.18
CA VAL A 171 12.63 11.59 2.82
C VAL A 171 13.70 10.77 2.09
N THR A 172 13.34 9.58 1.60
CA THR A 172 14.31 8.69 0.92
C THR A 172 14.55 9.04 -0.53
N THR A 173 13.61 9.76 -1.15
CA THR A 173 13.71 10.17 -2.56
C THR A 173 14.49 11.47 -2.73
N GLY A 174 14.34 12.41 -1.80
CA GLY A 174 15.01 13.72 -1.82
C GLY A 174 14.06 14.85 -2.22
#